data_AF-A0A396JI42-F1
#
_entry.id   AF-A0A396JI42-F1
#
_cell.length_a   1.000
_cell.length_b   1.000
_cell.length_c   1.000
_cell.angle_alpha   90.00
_cell.angle_beta   90.00
_cell.angle_gamma   90.00
#
_symmetry.space_group_name_H-M   'P 1'
#
loop_
_entity.id
_entity.type
_entity.pdbx_description
1 polymer ?
#
loop_
_entity_poly.entity_id
_entity_poly.type
_entity_poly.pdbx_seq_one_letter_code
_entity_poly.pdbx_strand_id
1 'polypeptide(L)' 'MLIPHMQETFKNIMANLNLSYPKMIDVAVPANMVCGVQSKTS' A
#
# COMPACT_ATOMS: atom_id res chain seq x y z
N MET A 1 -17.63 -17.94 -13.93
CA MET A 1 -17.88 -18.40 -12.54
C MET A 1 -16.70 -17.97 -11.69
N LEU A 2 -16.79 -16.82 -11.01
CA LEU A 2 -15.85 -16.47 -9.94
C LEU A 2 -16.34 -17.22 -8.70
N ILE A 3 -15.53 -18.11 -8.14
CA ILE A 3 -15.86 -18.84 -6.92
C ILE A 3 -15.92 -17.79 -5.80
N PRO A 4 -17.11 -17.41 -5.28
CA PRO A 4 -17.26 -16.30 -4.34
C PRO A 4 -16.42 -16.52 -3.07
N HIS A 5 -16.24 -17.80 -2.72
CA HIS A 5 -15.46 -18.22 -1.57
C HIS A 5 -13.97 -17.88 -1.69
N MET A 6 -13.38 -17.88 -2.90
CA MET A 6 -11.96 -17.54 -3.06
C MET A 6 -11.71 -16.04 -2.85
N GLN A 7 -12.61 -15.20 -3.34
CA GLN A 7 -12.54 -13.76 -3.12
C GLN A 7 -12.65 -13.43 -1.62
N GLU A 8 -13.57 -14.08 -0.92
CA GLU A 8 -13.76 -13.86 0.52
C GLU A 8 -12.56 -14.37 1.33
N THR A 9 -12.07 -15.57 1.03
CA THR A 9 -10.84 -16.10 1.65
C THR A 9 -9.63 -15.19 1.39
N PHE A 10 -9.48 -14.68 0.16
CA PHE A 10 -8.40 -13.75 -0.17
C PHE A 10 -8.46 -12.45 0.64
N LYS A 11 -9.64 -11.83 0.72
CA LYS A 11 -9.84 -10.61 1.52
C LYS A 11 -9.50 -10.85 2.98
N ASN A 12 -9.98 -11.96 3.54
CA ASN A 12 -9.73 -12.32 4.93
C ASN A 12 -8.23 -12.55 5.20
N ILE A 13 -7.48 -13.15 4.28
CA ILE A 13 -6.03 -13.27 4.42
C ILE A 13 -5.37 -11.88 4.38
N MET A 14 -5.69 -11.05 3.39
CA MET A 14 -5.06 -9.73 3.21
C MET A 14 -5.33 -8.77 4.37
N ALA A 15 -6.53 -8.83 4.96
CA ALA A 15 -6.91 -7.98 6.09
C ALA A 15 -6.19 -8.35 7.40
N ASN A 16 -5.70 -9.59 7.53
CA ASN A 16 -5.12 -10.12 8.77
C ASN A 16 -3.59 -10.29 8.71
N LEU A 17 -2.90 -9.65 7.75
CA LEU A 17 -1.44 -9.76 7.60
C LEU A 17 -0.63 -9.09 8.74
N ASN A 18 -1.26 -8.33 9.65
CA ASN A 18 -0.62 -7.63 10.78
C ASN A 18 0.71 -6.92 10.42
N LEU A 19 0.74 -6.27 9.26
CA LEU A 19 1.93 -5.60 8.76
C LEU A 19 2.17 -4.29 9.53
N SER A 20 3.44 -4.02 9.85
CA SER A 20 3.83 -2.72 10.38
C SER A 20 3.54 -1.59 9.39
N TYR A 21 3.35 -0.38 9.90
CA TYR A 21 3.21 0.81 9.07
C TYR A 21 4.40 0.94 8.10
N PRO A 22 4.18 1.18 6.80
CA PRO A 22 5.28 1.16 5.84
C PRO A 22 6.25 2.32 6.10
N LYS A 23 7.53 1.98 6.32
CA LYS A 23 8.56 2.89 6.87
C LYS A 23 8.78 4.20 6.10
N MET A 24 8.46 4.24 4.80
CA MET A 24 8.75 5.36 3.91
C MET A 24 7.49 5.91 3.22
N ILE A 25 6.29 5.49 3.60
CA ILE A 25 5.06 5.88 2.88
C ILE A 25 4.85 7.39 2.88
N ASP A 26 5.12 8.06 3.99
CA ASP A 26 4.93 9.51 4.16
C ASP A 26 5.92 10.36 3.34
N VAL A 27 7.02 9.74 2.88
CA VAL A 27 8.03 10.42 2.04
C VAL A 27 7.88 10.01 0.59
N ALA A 28 7.74 8.71 0.33
CA ALA A 28 7.69 8.15 -1.01
C ALA A 28 6.39 8.50 -1.73
N VAL A 29 5.23 8.52 -1.05
CA VAL A 29 3.95 8.83 -1.70
C VAL A 29 3.92 10.27 -2.20
N PRO A 30 4.21 11.31 -1.39
CA PRO A 30 4.25 12.68 -1.90
C PRO A 30 5.22 12.86 -3.06
N ALA A 31 6.41 12.26 -2.98
CA ALA A 31 7.40 12.30 -4.05
C ALA A 31 6.88 11.67 -5.35
N ASN A 32 6.26 10.49 -5.26
CA ASN A 32 5.74 9.77 -6.42
C ASN A 32 4.55 10.48 -7.06
N MET A 33 3.72 11.17 -6.26
CA MET A 33 2.59 11.98 -6.76
C MET A 33 3.05 13.16 -7.64
N VAL A 34 4.29 13.60 -7.48
CA VAL A 34 4.92 14.63 -8.33
C VAL A 34 6.03 14.04 -9.21
N CYS A 35 5.88 12.78 -9.62
CA CYS A 35 6.80 12.09 -10.53
C CYS A 35 8.26 12.00 -10.05
N GLY A 36 8.46 11.85 -8.74
CA GLY A 36 9.79 11.69 -8.12
C GLY A 36 10.48 13.01 -7.74
N VAL A 37 9.80 14.15 -7.89
CA VAL A 37 10.35 15.45 -7.46
C VAL A 37 10.22 15.60 -5.94
N GLN A 38 11.28 15.26 -5.21
CA GLN A 38 11.37 15.55 -3.79
C GLN A 38 11.81 17.01 -3.60
N SER A 39 11.07 17.79 -2.82
CA SER A 39 11.49 19.13 -2.42
C SER A 39 12.79 19.01 -1.64
N LYS A 40 13.91 19.36 -2.27
CA LYS A 40 15.18 19.55 -1.57
C LYS A 40 14.98 20.76 -0.66
N THR A 41 14.87 20.54 0.64
CA THR A 41 15.18 21.57 1.61
C THR A 41 16.68 21.86 1.45
N SER A 42 16.98 22.92 0.71
CA SER A 42 18.28 23.59 0.70
C SER A 42 18.57 24.19 2.07
#